data_AF-A0A136KKZ5-F1
#
_entry.id   AF-A0A136KKZ5-F1
#
_cell.length_a   1.000
_cell.length_b   1.000
_cell.length_c   1.000
_cell.angle_alpha   90.00
_cell.angle_beta   90.00
_cell.angle_gamma   90.00
#
_symmetry.space_group_name_H-M   'P 1'
#
loop_
_entity.id
_entity.type
_entity.pdbx_description
1 polymer ?
#
loop_
_entity_poly.entity_id
_entity_poly.type
_entity_poly.pdbx_seq_one_letter_code
_entity_poly.pdbx_strand_id
1 'polypeptide(L)'
;MDNLSLLKLLYCTDRDVSHEASKEIELRASQFRFLPALLEVLADRRHPHRRAAQWCVLDLFEDFPSFCRTSEDEAQVVATIRDLIWSAEDDYARTIYKAGVVLGGHLPGEIGGPALIECLRCVSKVGRRSAIHGLFHVVEWDPELRGAVVRALEECADVESDPQLKEYAQLMASDIAQGAYDHIPEPVFPEELSP
;
A
#
# COMPACT_ATOMS: atom_id res chain seq x y z
N MET A 1 12.70 16.27 21.43
CA MET A 1 13.24 15.87 20.11
C MET A 1 12.54 16.68 19.03
N ASP A 2 13.28 17.29 18.10
CA ASP A 2 12.68 18.05 16.99
C ASP A 2 12.08 17.12 15.91
N ASN A 3 11.27 17.69 15.01
CA ASN A 3 10.56 16.92 13.98
C ASN A 3 11.52 16.19 13.03
N LEU A 4 12.64 16.82 12.67
CA LEU A 4 13.61 16.23 11.74
C LEU A 4 14.31 15.01 12.37
N SER A 5 14.58 15.08 13.66
CA SER A 5 15.18 13.98 14.41
C SER A 5 14.25 12.78 14.46
N LEU A 6 12.95 12.99 14.69
CA LEU A 6 11.94 11.90 14.64
C LEU A 6 11.90 11.24 13.25
N LEU A 7 11.85 12.04 12.18
CA LEU A 7 11.83 11.52 10.81
C LEU A 7 13.08 10.68 10.47
N LYS A 8 14.26 11.08 10.96
CA LYS A 8 15.49 10.29 10.78
C LYS A 8 15.44 8.94 11.48
N LEU A 9 14.77 8.86 12.63
CA LEU A 9 14.65 7.61 13.38
C LEU A 9 13.78 6.56 12.66
N LEU A 10 12.92 6.96 11.71
CA LEU A 10 12.20 6.02 10.85
C LEU A 10 13.14 5.13 10.02
N TYR A 11 14.35 5.60 9.72
CA TYR A 11 15.38 4.85 9.00
C TYR A 11 16.29 4.01 9.91
N CYS A 12 16.00 3.93 11.20
CA CYS A 12 16.82 3.15 12.13
C CYS A 12 16.80 1.67 11.76
N THR A 13 17.94 1.00 11.93
CA THR A 13 18.04 -0.47 11.80
C THR A 13 17.30 -1.19 12.91
N ASP A 14 17.21 -0.55 14.07
CA ASP A 14 16.46 -1.06 15.21
C ASP A 14 14.98 -0.74 15.01
N ARG A 15 14.18 -1.80 14.85
CA ARG A 15 12.74 -1.71 14.61
C ARG A 15 12.01 -1.08 15.80
N ASP A 16 12.48 -1.29 17.02
CA ASP A 16 11.81 -0.73 18.19
C ASP A 16 12.00 0.79 18.22
N VAL A 17 13.17 1.28 17.80
CA VAL A 17 13.44 2.71 17.68
C VAL A 17 12.59 3.36 16.59
N SER A 18 12.47 2.73 15.41
CA SER A 18 11.63 3.27 14.33
C SER A 18 10.16 3.24 14.70
N HIS A 19 9.70 2.20 15.41
CA HIS A 19 8.33 2.07 15.91
C HIS A 19 7.97 3.17 16.92
N GLU A 20 8.81 3.38 17.93
CA GLU A 20 8.59 4.43 18.93
C GLU A 20 8.64 5.84 18.29
N ALA A 21 9.52 6.05 17.31
CA ALA A 21 9.52 7.30 16.54
C ALA A 21 8.23 7.52 15.75
N SER A 22 7.66 6.46 15.16
CA SER A 22 6.37 6.51 14.47
C SER A 22 5.25 6.94 15.40
N LYS A 23 5.12 6.28 16.57
CA LYS A 23 4.14 6.66 17.60
C LYS A 23 4.28 8.11 18.05
N GLU A 24 5.52 8.57 18.26
CA GLU A 24 5.77 9.96 18.66
C GLU A 24 5.38 10.98 17.59
N ILE A 25 5.41 10.61 16.30
CA ILE A 25 4.88 11.42 15.20
C ILE A 25 3.35 11.44 15.25
N GLU A 26 2.73 10.26 15.40
CA GLU A 26 1.28 10.08 15.51
C GLU A 26 0.70 10.88 16.69
N LEU A 27 1.35 10.91 17.85
CA LEU A 27 0.81 11.61 19.01
C LEU A 27 0.90 13.15 18.94
N ARG A 28 1.52 13.73 17.90
CA ARG A 28 1.69 15.19 17.80
C ARG A 28 0.43 15.88 17.31
N ALA A 29 -0.06 16.89 18.03
CA ALA A 29 -1.21 17.70 17.63
C ALA A 29 -1.08 18.49 16.29
N SER A 30 0.06 18.41 15.60
CA SER A 30 0.29 19.07 14.29
C SER A 30 0.90 18.08 13.29
N GLN A 31 0.30 16.88 13.20
CA GLN A 31 0.73 15.80 12.30
C GLN A 31 0.89 16.27 10.84
N PHE A 32 0.01 17.13 10.35
CA PHE A 32 0.10 17.71 9.00
C PHE A 32 1.44 18.37 8.67
N ARG A 33 2.23 18.81 9.67
CA ARG A 33 3.56 19.39 9.43
C ARG A 33 4.57 18.35 8.96
N PHE A 34 4.31 17.07 9.20
CA PHE A 34 5.15 15.96 8.78
C PHE A 34 4.86 15.52 7.35
N LEU A 35 3.66 15.82 6.81
CA LEU A 35 3.21 15.31 5.51
C LEU A 35 4.27 15.47 4.40
N PRO A 36 4.86 16.65 4.14
CA PRO A 36 5.85 16.78 3.07
C PRO A 36 7.06 15.85 3.24
N ALA A 37 7.53 15.66 4.47
CA ALA A 37 8.66 14.78 4.73
C ALA A 37 8.28 13.30 4.70
N LEU A 38 7.07 12.93 5.11
CA LEU A 38 6.57 11.56 5.02
C LEU A 38 6.43 11.12 3.55
N LEU A 39 5.97 12.01 2.67
CA LEU A 39 5.93 11.77 1.22
C LEU A 39 7.33 11.54 0.64
N GLU A 40 8.33 12.31 1.08
CA GLU A 40 9.73 12.10 0.68
C GLU A 40 10.29 10.75 1.17
N VAL A 41 9.88 10.28 2.35
CA VAL A 41 10.24 8.93 2.84
C VAL A 41 9.60 7.85 1.98
N LEU A 42 8.32 8.01 1.59
CA LEU A 42 7.66 7.08 0.67
C LEU A 42 8.36 7.03 -0.70
N ALA A 43 8.77 8.18 -1.23
CA ALA A 43 9.43 8.30 -2.52
C ALA A 43 10.91 7.88 -2.52
N ASP A 44 11.53 7.67 -1.35
CA ASP A 44 12.95 7.33 -1.28
C ASP A 44 13.24 5.97 -1.93
N ARG A 45 14.27 5.94 -2.79
CA ARG A 45 14.80 4.73 -3.45
C ARG A 45 16.25 4.43 -3.06
N ARG A 46 16.90 5.32 -2.32
CA ARG A 46 18.35 5.32 -2.15
C ARG A 46 18.80 4.76 -0.81
N HIS A 47 18.06 5.04 0.28
CA HIS A 47 18.51 4.61 1.60
C HIS A 47 18.42 3.08 1.75
N PRO A 48 19.42 2.41 2.35
CA PRO A 48 19.40 0.95 2.52
C PRO A 48 18.25 0.48 3.41
N HIS A 49 17.81 1.32 4.36
CA HIS A 49 16.69 1.02 5.26
C HIS A 49 15.36 1.64 4.84
N ARG A 50 15.24 2.10 3.58
CA ARG A 50 14.04 2.79 3.08
C ARG A 50 12.76 2.00 3.28
N ARG A 51 12.79 0.67 3.07
CA ARG A 51 11.58 -0.18 3.14
C ARG A 51 10.96 -0.20 4.54
N ALA A 52 11.79 -0.31 5.57
CA ALA A 52 11.33 -0.23 6.96
C ALA A 52 10.75 1.17 7.27
N ALA A 53 11.43 2.23 6.83
CA ALA A 53 10.94 3.60 7.00
C ALA A 53 9.60 3.83 6.27
N GLN A 54 9.51 3.40 5.01
CA GLN A 54 8.29 3.41 4.20
C GLN A 54 7.16 2.65 4.88
N TRP A 55 7.44 1.48 5.46
CA TRP A 55 6.46 0.72 6.21
C TRP A 55 5.92 1.51 7.41
N CYS A 56 6.79 2.17 8.19
CA CYS A 56 6.35 3.04 9.28
C CYS A 56 5.49 4.20 8.79
N VAL A 57 5.83 4.81 7.65
CA VAL A 57 4.99 5.87 7.07
C VAL A 57 3.64 5.35 6.61
N LEU A 58 3.59 4.17 5.99
CA LEU A 58 2.32 3.54 5.61
C LEU A 58 1.47 3.18 6.83
N ASP A 59 2.08 2.82 7.94
CA ASP A 59 1.40 2.60 9.22
C ASP A 59 0.75 3.89 9.74
N LEU A 60 1.47 5.01 9.71
CA LEU A 60 0.90 6.34 10.00
C LEU A 60 -0.23 6.71 9.04
N PHE A 61 -0.11 6.31 7.77
CA PHE A 61 -1.09 6.60 6.73
C PHE A 61 -2.30 5.66 6.71
N GLU A 62 -2.42 4.74 7.68
CA GLU A 62 -3.71 4.09 7.98
C GLU A 62 -4.77 5.08 8.51
N ASP A 63 -4.39 6.32 8.81
CA ASP A 63 -5.32 7.44 8.98
C ASP A 63 -4.75 8.68 8.27
N PHE A 64 -4.32 8.56 7.00
CA PHE A 64 -3.69 9.69 6.31
C PHE A 64 -4.52 10.99 6.27
N PRO A 65 -5.87 11.01 6.33
CA PRO A 65 -6.63 12.27 6.43
C PRO A 65 -6.21 13.13 7.63
N SER A 66 -5.72 12.54 8.72
CA SER A 66 -5.18 13.26 9.89
C SER A 66 -3.90 14.07 9.58
N PHE A 67 -3.18 13.70 8.53
CA PHE A 67 -2.00 14.38 8.01
C PHE A 67 -2.32 15.40 6.90
N CYS A 68 -3.53 15.33 6.32
CA CYS A 68 -3.96 16.18 5.21
C CYS A 68 -4.66 17.45 5.71
N ARG A 69 -4.51 18.55 4.97
CA ARG A 69 -5.28 19.79 5.19
C ARG A 69 -6.30 20.04 4.09
N THR A 70 -6.09 19.43 2.94
CA THR A 70 -6.84 19.66 1.71
C THR A 70 -7.03 18.34 0.97
N SER A 71 -7.99 18.29 0.06
CA SER A 71 -8.14 17.15 -0.85
C SER A 71 -6.95 16.99 -1.82
N GLU A 72 -6.19 18.06 -2.05
CA GLU A 72 -4.95 18.01 -2.83
C GLU A 72 -3.85 17.24 -2.07
N ASP A 73 -3.79 17.40 -0.74
CA ASP A 73 -2.90 16.60 0.11
C ASP A 73 -3.25 15.11 0.04
N GLU A 74 -4.54 14.77 0.12
CA GLU A 74 -5.03 13.38 0.01
C GLU A 74 -4.69 12.78 -1.36
N ALA A 75 -4.92 13.53 -2.44
CA ALA A 75 -4.55 13.11 -3.78
C ALA A 75 -3.04 12.89 -3.91
N GLN A 76 -2.22 13.74 -3.28
CA GLN A 76 -0.76 13.60 -3.28
C GLN A 76 -0.31 12.36 -2.49
N VAL A 77 -0.92 12.07 -1.34
CA VAL A 77 -0.66 10.82 -0.58
C VAL A 77 -0.96 9.61 -1.46
N VAL A 78 -2.15 9.54 -2.04
CA VAL A 78 -2.57 8.42 -2.88
C VAL A 78 -1.66 8.25 -4.09
N ALA A 79 -1.33 9.34 -4.78
CA ALA A 79 -0.41 9.29 -5.92
C ALA A 79 0.98 8.75 -5.52
N THR A 80 1.48 9.16 -4.34
CA THR A 80 2.80 8.73 -3.85
C THR A 80 2.80 7.24 -3.47
N ILE A 81 1.75 6.75 -2.82
CA ILE A 81 1.61 5.32 -2.48
C ILE A 81 1.43 4.48 -3.76
N ARG A 82 0.64 4.97 -4.72
CA ARG A 82 0.50 4.32 -6.03
C ARG A 82 1.86 4.21 -6.74
N ASP A 83 2.66 5.27 -6.77
CA ASP A 83 3.98 5.25 -7.41
C ASP A 83 4.97 4.30 -6.72
N LEU A 84 4.85 4.17 -5.39
CA LEU A 84 5.59 3.17 -4.60
C LEU A 84 5.22 1.74 -5.02
N ILE A 85 3.92 1.44 -5.18
CA ILE A 85 3.44 0.14 -5.67
C ILE A 85 3.91 -0.09 -7.11
N TRP A 86 3.70 0.89 -7.98
CA TRP A 86 3.94 0.79 -9.43
C TRP A 86 5.37 0.38 -9.76
N SER A 87 6.32 0.95 -9.01
CA SER A 87 7.75 0.83 -9.28
C SER A 87 8.50 -0.09 -8.31
N ALA A 88 7.76 -0.92 -7.55
CA ALA A 88 8.30 -1.84 -6.57
C ALA A 88 9.26 -2.86 -7.19
N GLU A 89 10.43 -3.04 -6.59
CA GLU A 89 11.44 -4.03 -6.99
C GLU A 89 11.37 -5.30 -6.13
N ASP A 90 10.81 -5.17 -4.93
CA ASP A 90 10.80 -6.14 -3.84
C ASP A 90 9.64 -5.81 -2.89
N ASP A 91 9.30 -6.74 -1.99
CA ASP A 91 8.37 -6.53 -0.87
C ASP A 91 9.06 -6.67 0.48
N TYR A 92 10.32 -6.23 0.60
CA TYR A 92 11.05 -6.33 1.86
C TYR A 92 10.29 -5.58 2.96
N ALA A 93 10.27 -6.16 4.17
CA ALA A 93 9.48 -5.69 5.30
C ALA A 93 7.96 -5.63 5.05
N ARG A 94 7.46 -6.28 3.98
CA ARG A 94 6.04 -6.27 3.59
C ARG A 94 5.51 -4.85 3.32
N THR A 95 6.41 -3.96 2.88
CA THR A 95 6.09 -2.55 2.64
C THR A 95 5.10 -2.38 1.50
N ILE A 96 5.28 -3.10 0.39
CA ILE A 96 4.42 -2.96 -0.78
C ILE A 96 3.08 -3.62 -0.52
N TYR A 97 3.06 -4.75 0.19
CA TYR A 97 1.84 -5.30 0.77
C TYR A 97 1.03 -4.26 1.56
N LYS A 98 1.67 -3.61 2.56
CA LYS A 98 1.03 -2.58 3.39
C LYS A 98 0.51 -1.41 2.54
N ALA A 99 1.23 -1.02 1.48
CA ALA A 99 0.80 0.04 0.57
C ALA A 99 -0.55 -0.27 -0.12
N GLY A 100 -0.75 -1.53 -0.52
CA GLY A 100 -2.03 -1.99 -1.08
C GLY A 100 -3.16 -1.92 -0.07
N VAL A 101 -2.90 -2.36 1.17
CA VAL A 101 -3.88 -2.30 2.28
C VAL A 101 -4.29 -0.86 2.57
N VAL A 102 -3.34 0.07 2.68
CA VAL A 102 -3.62 1.49 2.98
C VAL A 102 -4.51 2.11 1.90
N LEU A 103 -4.20 1.90 0.61
CA LEU A 103 -5.04 2.41 -0.48
C LEU A 103 -6.41 1.73 -0.54
N GLY A 104 -6.49 0.44 -0.21
CA GLY A 104 -7.74 -0.30 -0.18
C GLY A 104 -8.68 0.14 0.94
N GLY A 105 -8.10 0.57 2.07
CA GLY A 105 -8.85 1.02 3.25
C GLY A 105 -9.40 2.44 3.18
N HIS A 106 -8.85 3.30 2.31
CA HIS A 106 -9.12 4.74 2.34
C HIS A 106 -9.70 5.24 1.02
N LEU A 107 -10.83 5.95 1.12
CA LEU A 107 -11.54 6.53 -0.02
C LEU A 107 -11.68 5.50 -1.17
N PRO A 108 -12.24 4.30 -0.87
CA PRO A 108 -12.22 3.15 -1.77
C PRO A 108 -12.87 3.45 -3.13
N GLY A 109 -13.92 4.27 -3.18
CA GLY A 109 -14.61 4.66 -4.42
C GLY A 109 -14.08 5.91 -5.12
N GLU A 110 -13.30 6.75 -4.45
CA GLU A 110 -12.92 8.07 -4.99
C GLU A 110 -11.53 8.07 -5.60
N ILE A 111 -10.52 7.66 -4.82
CA ILE A 111 -9.11 7.74 -5.24
C ILE A 111 -8.30 6.48 -4.93
N GLY A 112 -8.59 5.78 -3.82
CA GLY A 112 -7.85 4.58 -3.41
C GLY A 112 -8.08 3.39 -4.34
N GLY A 113 -9.35 2.98 -4.52
CA GLY A 113 -9.71 1.88 -5.42
C GLY A 113 -9.34 2.14 -6.89
N PRO A 114 -9.62 3.33 -7.46
CA PRO A 114 -9.14 3.67 -8.81
C PRO A 114 -7.62 3.56 -8.97
N ALA A 115 -6.83 4.00 -7.99
CA ALA A 115 -5.38 3.87 -8.02
C ALA A 115 -4.92 2.40 -7.96
N LEU A 116 -5.59 1.55 -7.19
CA LEU A 116 -5.33 0.11 -7.15
C LEU A 116 -5.67 -0.59 -8.46
N ILE A 117 -6.81 -0.24 -9.08
CA ILE A 117 -7.18 -0.76 -10.41
C ILE A 117 -6.12 -0.37 -11.44
N GLU A 118 -5.58 0.86 -11.37
CA GLU A 118 -4.47 1.28 -12.23
C GLU A 118 -3.23 0.38 -12.01
N CYS A 119 -2.90 0.09 -10.74
CA CYS A 119 -1.74 -0.72 -10.36
C CYS A 119 -1.81 -2.19 -10.82
N LEU A 120 -2.99 -2.72 -11.18
CA LEU A 120 -3.09 -4.05 -11.83
C LEU A 120 -2.27 -4.14 -13.13
N ARG A 121 -1.92 -3.01 -13.74
CA ARG A 121 -1.16 -2.94 -14.99
C ARG A 121 0.31 -2.55 -14.79
N CYS A 122 0.76 -2.35 -13.56
CA CYS A 122 2.13 -1.92 -13.32
C CYS A 122 3.15 -3.00 -13.73
N VAL A 123 4.38 -2.59 -14.02
CA VAL A 123 5.45 -3.50 -14.46
C VAL A 123 5.90 -4.43 -13.32
N SER A 124 5.80 -3.96 -12.08
CA SER A 124 6.18 -4.73 -10.90
C SER A 124 5.22 -5.89 -10.62
N LYS A 125 5.74 -7.12 -10.59
CA LYS A 125 4.94 -8.27 -10.14
C LYS A 125 4.53 -8.16 -8.66
N VAL A 126 5.39 -7.61 -7.83
CA VAL A 126 5.10 -7.34 -6.41
C VAL A 126 4.03 -6.26 -6.29
N GLY A 127 4.12 -5.21 -7.12
CA GLY A 127 3.11 -4.17 -7.19
C GLY A 127 1.74 -4.71 -7.60
N ARG A 128 1.69 -5.55 -8.64
CA ARG A 128 0.44 -6.21 -9.07
C ARG A 128 -0.13 -7.14 -7.99
N ARG A 129 0.70 -7.94 -7.30
CA ARG A 129 0.28 -8.76 -6.15
C ARG A 129 -0.42 -7.91 -5.08
N SER A 130 0.24 -6.82 -4.67
CA SER A 130 -0.29 -5.89 -3.68
C SER A 130 -1.60 -5.23 -4.13
N ALA A 131 -1.69 -4.86 -5.42
CA ALA A 131 -2.91 -4.28 -5.97
C ALA A 131 -4.09 -5.27 -5.96
N ILE A 132 -3.86 -6.52 -6.35
CA ILE A 132 -4.87 -7.58 -6.29
C ILE A 132 -5.38 -7.76 -4.85
N HIS A 133 -4.47 -7.79 -3.87
CA HIS A 133 -4.83 -7.88 -2.45
C HIS A 133 -5.60 -6.64 -1.96
N GLY A 134 -5.10 -5.43 -2.23
CA GLY A 134 -5.72 -4.19 -1.78
C GLY A 134 -7.16 -4.02 -2.28
N LEU A 135 -7.48 -4.54 -3.46
CA LEU A 135 -8.83 -4.51 -4.02
C LEU A 135 -9.84 -5.36 -3.24
N PHE A 136 -9.40 -6.34 -2.45
CA PHE A 136 -10.27 -7.01 -1.48
C PHE A 136 -10.78 -6.02 -0.42
N HIS A 137 -9.87 -5.24 0.17
CA HIS A 137 -10.21 -4.23 1.17
C HIS A 137 -11.12 -3.13 0.61
N VAL A 138 -10.97 -2.77 -0.67
CA VAL A 138 -11.91 -1.83 -1.32
C VAL A 138 -13.36 -2.30 -1.18
N VAL A 139 -13.62 -3.59 -1.38
CA VAL A 139 -14.97 -4.16 -1.30
C VAL A 139 -15.41 -4.42 0.14
N GLU A 140 -14.46 -4.63 1.05
CA GLU A 140 -14.71 -4.69 2.49
C GLU A 140 -15.29 -3.36 3.01
N TRP A 141 -14.70 -2.24 2.57
CA TRP A 141 -15.12 -0.90 2.98
C TRP A 141 -16.26 -0.31 2.14
N ASP A 142 -16.32 -0.65 0.85
CA ASP A 142 -17.40 -0.24 -0.05
C ASP A 142 -17.93 -1.43 -0.89
N PRO A 143 -18.89 -2.18 -0.34
CA PRO A 143 -19.48 -3.34 -1.00
C PRO A 143 -20.17 -3.05 -2.34
N GLU A 144 -20.50 -1.79 -2.64
CA GLU A 144 -21.14 -1.40 -3.91
C GLU A 144 -20.18 -1.53 -5.10
N LEU A 145 -18.87 -1.40 -4.83
CA LEU A 145 -17.81 -1.53 -5.84
C LEU A 145 -17.51 -2.99 -6.23
N ARG A 146 -18.09 -3.98 -5.55
CA ARG A 146 -17.85 -5.42 -5.78
C ARG A 146 -17.86 -5.78 -7.26
N GLY A 147 -18.90 -5.38 -7.99
CA GLY A 147 -19.03 -5.73 -9.41
C GLY A 147 -17.97 -5.09 -10.30
N ALA A 148 -17.49 -3.88 -9.96
CA ALA A 148 -16.41 -3.23 -10.70
C ALA A 148 -15.05 -3.87 -10.41
N VAL A 149 -14.78 -4.19 -9.14
CA VAL A 149 -13.54 -4.84 -8.70
C VAL A 149 -13.41 -6.25 -9.28
N VAL A 150 -14.47 -7.08 -9.22
CA VAL A 150 -14.47 -8.43 -9.81
C VAL A 150 -14.11 -8.38 -11.29
N ARG A 151 -14.77 -7.49 -12.06
CA ARG A 151 -14.47 -7.32 -13.48
C ARG A 151 -13.02 -6.91 -13.73
N ALA A 152 -12.49 -5.97 -12.94
CA ALA A 152 -11.10 -5.52 -13.08
C ALA A 152 -10.10 -6.66 -12.82
N LEU A 153 -10.36 -7.52 -11.82
CA LEU A 153 -9.54 -8.68 -11.51
C LEU A 153 -9.63 -9.77 -12.60
N GLU A 154 -10.82 -10.04 -13.12
CA GLU A 154 -11.03 -10.97 -14.24
C GLU A 154 -10.29 -10.49 -15.50
N GLU A 155 -10.44 -9.21 -15.87
CA GLU A 155 -9.72 -8.60 -16.99
C GLU A 155 -8.20 -8.63 -16.79
N CYS A 156 -7.73 -8.43 -15.56
CA CYS A 156 -6.31 -8.55 -15.21
C CYS A 156 -5.80 -9.99 -15.40
N ALA A 157 -6.54 -10.98 -14.90
CA ALA A 157 -6.19 -12.39 -15.05
C ALA A 157 -6.14 -12.85 -16.52
N ASP A 158 -6.97 -12.29 -17.39
CA ASP A 158 -7.00 -12.64 -18.81
C ASP A 158 -5.71 -12.27 -19.54
N VAL A 159 -5.08 -11.15 -19.15
CA VAL A 159 -3.86 -10.62 -19.78
C VAL A 159 -2.59 -10.86 -18.97
N GLU A 160 -2.69 -11.34 -17.72
CA GLU A 160 -1.55 -11.59 -16.86
C GLU A 160 -0.67 -12.72 -17.41
N SER A 161 0.62 -12.41 -17.50
CA SER A 161 1.66 -13.27 -18.04
C SER A 161 2.28 -14.19 -16.98
N ASP A 162 2.30 -13.75 -15.72
CA ASP A 162 2.80 -14.54 -14.60
C ASP A 162 1.71 -15.53 -14.14
N PRO A 163 1.96 -16.86 -14.20
CA PRO A 163 0.93 -17.85 -13.87
C PRO A 163 0.42 -17.76 -12.43
N GLN A 164 1.28 -17.40 -11.47
CA GLN A 164 0.88 -17.30 -10.06
C GLN A 164 -0.02 -16.08 -9.85
N LEU A 165 0.33 -14.94 -10.45
CA LEU A 165 -0.52 -13.75 -10.36
C LEU A 165 -1.85 -13.91 -11.08
N LYS A 166 -1.85 -14.64 -12.20
CA LYS A 166 -3.08 -14.96 -12.93
C LYS A 166 -4.03 -15.78 -12.06
N GLU A 167 -3.54 -16.86 -11.47
CA GLU A 167 -4.33 -17.69 -10.54
C GLU A 167 -4.78 -16.87 -9.33
N TYR A 168 -3.89 -16.04 -8.77
CA TYR A 168 -4.20 -15.17 -7.63
C TYR A 168 -5.35 -14.20 -7.93
N ALA A 169 -5.31 -13.51 -9.07
CA ALA A 169 -6.38 -12.60 -9.49
C ALA A 169 -7.72 -13.33 -9.72
N GLN A 170 -7.70 -14.54 -10.31
CA GLN A 170 -8.91 -15.34 -10.54
C GLN A 170 -9.56 -15.80 -9.24
N LEU A 171 -8.75 -16.31 -8.30
CA LEU A 171 -9.23 -16.75 -7.00
C LEU A 171 -9.74 -15.58 -6.17
N MET A 172 -9.02 -14.45 -6.16
CA MET A 172 -9.45 -13.23 -5.49
C MET A 172 -10.78 -12.70 -6.05
N ALA A 173 -10.95 -12.68 -7.37
CA ALA A 173 -12.22 -12.30 -8.00
C ALA A 173 -13.37 -13.21 -7.55
N SER A 174 -13.10 -14.51 -7.43
CA SER A 174 -14.08 -15.50 -6.95
C SER A 174 -14.48 -15.27 -5.50
N ASP A 175 -13.51 -15.04 -4.61
CA ASP A 175 -13.74 -14.78 -3.19
C ASP A 175 -14.59 -13.51 -2.99
N ILE A 176 -14.23 -12.42 -3.69
CA ILE A 176 -14.96 -11.15 -3.65
C ILE A 176 -16.38 -11.30 -4.19
N ALA A 177 -16.57 -12.04 -5.29
CA ALA A 177 -17.88 -12.28 -5.88
C ALA A 177 -18.81 -13.07 -4.95
N GLN A 178 -18.25 -14.01 -4.19
CA GLN A 178 -18.98 -14.81 -3.20
C GLN A 178 -19.23 -14.07 -1.88
N GLY A 179 -18.61 -12.90 -1.68
CA GLY A 179 -18.68 -12.17 -0.42
C GLY A 179 -17.96 -12.90 0.71
N ALA A 180 -16.85 -13.57 0.40
CA ALA A 180 -16.03 -14.24 1.39
C ALA A 180 -15.52 -13.25 2.44
N TYR A 181 -15.45 -13.71 3.70
CA TYR A 181 -14.91 -12.92 4.81
C TYR A 181 -13.38 -12.91 4.80
N ASP A 182 -12.78 -14.07 4.50
CA ASP A 182 -11.36 -14.22 4.27
C ASP A 182 -11.12 -14.43 2.77
N HIS A 183 -9.96 -13.99 2.29
CA HIS A 183 -9.50 -14.28 0.94
C HIS A 183 -8.34 -15.28 0.95
N ILE A 184 -8.10 -15.89 -0.20
CA ILE A 184 -6.92 -16.73 -0.42
C ILE A 184 -5.60 -16.00 -0.08
N PRO A 185 -4.61 -16.70 0.50
CA PRO A 185 -3.33 -16.09 0.87
C PRO A 185 -2.56 -15.60 -0.36
N GLU A 186 -1.77 -14.53 -0.18
CA GLU A 186 -0.90 -14.03 -1.23
C GLU A 186 0.14 -15.08 -1.68
N PRO A 187 0.42 -15.18 -2.99
CA PRO A 187 1.48 -16.02 -3.48
C PRO A 187 2.84 -15.48 -3.02
N VAL A 188 3.71 -16.40 -2.60
CA VAL A 188 5.12 -16.10 -2.33
C VAL A 188 5.91 -16.47 -3.59
N PHE A 189 6.60 -15.50 -4.16
CA PHE A 189 7.37 -15.74 -5.38
C PHE A 189 8.64 -16.55 -5.08
N PRO A 190 9.14 -17.37 -6.02
CA PRO A 190 10.34 -18.17 -5.80
C PRO A 190 11.56 -17.36 -5.33
N GLU A 191 11.76 -16.15 -5.86
CA GLU A 191 12.89 -15.31 -5.46
C GLU A 191 12.76 -14.66 -4.06
N GLU A 192 11.57 -14.69 -3.45
CA GLU A 192 11.36 -14.22 -2.06
C GLU A 192 11.67 -15.32 -1.02
N LEU A 193 11.89 -16.56 -1.47
CA LEU A 193 12.16 -17.70 -0.58
C LEU A 193 13.63 -17.81 -0.15
N SER A 194 14.53 -16.96 -0.68
CA SER A 194 15.95 -16.95 -0.33
C SER A 194 16.36 -15.59 0.26
N PRO A 195 16.95 -15.56 1.47
CA PRO A 195 17.36 -14.33 2.14
C PRO A 195 18.58 -13.64 1.50
#